data_AF-A0A529FAH7-F1
#
_entry.id   AF-A0A529FAH7-F1
#
_cell.length_a   1.000
_cell.length_b   1.000
_cell.length_c   1.000
_cell.angle_alpha   90.00
_cell.angle_beta   90.00
_cell.angle_gamma   90.00
#
_symmetry.space_group_name_H-M   'P 1'
#
loop_
_entity.id
_entity.type
_entity.pdbx_description
1 polymer ?
#
loop_
_entity_poly.entity_id
_entity_poly.type
_entity_poly.pdbx_seq_one_letter_code
_entity_poly.pdbx_strand_id
1 'polypeptide(L)'
;VVRPSYVLGGRAMQIIHDEGMLQTYLLDTVPGLVPEDIKQKYPNDKTGQINTLLGKNPLLFDTYLTGAIEVDVDCLCDGKATFVSGILEHIEEAGIHSGDSACSLPVHALPSDLVDELERQT
;
A
#
# COMPACT_ATOMS: atom_id res chain seq x y z
N VAL A 1 -2.35 -4.42 -8.70
CA VAL A 1 -2.82 -3.48 -7.64
C VAL A 1 -2.33 -2.08 -7.97
N VAL A 2 -3.18 -1.06 -7.83
CA VAL A 2 -2.77 0.34 -7.94
C VAL A 2 -2.65 0.94 -6.54
N ARG A 3 -1.50 1.56 -6.26
CA ARG A 3 -1.17 2.12 -4.93
C ARG A 3 -0.78 3.59 -5.07
N PRO A 4 -1.57 4.55 -4.56
CA PRO A 4 -1.16 5.94 -4.50
C PRO A 4 0.05 6.14 -3.59
N SER A 5 0.91 7.10 -3.92
CA SER A 5 1.99 7.54 -3.02
C SER A 5 1.45 8.43 -1.89
N TYR A 6 2.11 8.40 -0.74
CA TYR A 6 1.82 9.26 0.43
C TYR A 6 0.42 9.06 1.03
N VAL A 7 -0.09 7.83 1.01
CA VAL A 7 -1.32 7.42 1.71
C VAL A 7 -1.04 6.26 2.65
N LEU A 8 -1.89 6.11 3.66
CA LEU A 8 -1.87 5.01 4.64
C LEU A 8 -3.25 4.35 4.67
N GLY A 9 -3.37 3.17 5.27
CA GLY A 9 -4.66 2.53 5.49
C GLY A 9 -5.36 2.07 4.20
N GLY A 10 -4.60 1.75 3.15
CA GLY A 10 -5.17 1.33 1.87
C GLY A 10 -5.99 2.41 1.16
N ARG A 11 -5.89 3.68 1.58
CA ARG A 11 -6.71 4.77 1.04
C ARG A 11 -6.53 4.88 -0.48
N ALA A 12 -7.63 4.68 -1.20
CA ALA A 12 -7.66 4.65 -2.66
C ALA A 12 -6.71 3.63 -3.30
N MET A 13 -6.33 2.56 -2.59
CA MET A 13 -5.73 1.39 -3.22
C MET A 13 -6.82 0.52 -3.83
N GLN A 14 -6.55 -0.07 -4.99
CA GLN A 14 -7.55 -0.91 -5.65
C GLN A 14 -6.88 -2.02 -6.47
N ILE A 15 -7.48 -3.21 -6.44
CA ILE A 15 -7.15 -4.28 -7.38
C ILE A 15 -7.92 -3.97 -8.68
N ILE A 16 -7.17 -3.81 -9.77
CA ILE A 16 -7.72 -3.47 -11.08
C ILE A 16 -7.68 -4.72 -11.94
N HIS A 17 -8.84 -5.20 -12.38
CA HIS A 17 -8.96 -6.44 -13.16
C HIS A 17 -9.03 -6.20 -14.67
N ASP A 18 -9.49 -5.02 -15.10
CA ASP A 18 -9.65 -4.66 -16.49
C ASP A 18 -9.47 -3.15 -16.74
N GLU A 19 -9.47 -2.76 -18.01
CA GLU A 19 -9.32 -1.37 -18.43
C GLU A 19 -10.47 -0.47 -17.97
N GLY A 20 -11.71 -0.99 -17.90
CA GLY A 20 -12.86 -0.23 -17.43
C GLY A 20 -12.70 0.18 -15.96
N MET A 21 -12.27 -0.76 -15.12
CA MET A 21 -11.92 -0.47 -13.72
C MET A 21 -10.81 0.56 -13.61
N LEU A 22 -9.79 0.49 -14.47
CA LEU A 22 -8.72 1.48 -14.48
C LEU A 22 -9.24 2.88 -14.80
N GLN A 23 -10.11 2.99 -15.80
CA GLN A 23 -10.71 4.27 -16.17
C GLN A 23 -11.56 4.85 -15.04
N THR A 24 -12.42 4.04 -14.43
CA THR A 24 -13.21 4.43 -13.25
C THR A 24 -12.30 4.86 -12.10
N TYR A 25 -11.23 4.11 -11.82
CA TYR A 25 -10.28 4.45 -10.77
C TYR A 25 -9.64 5.84 -10.99
N LEU A 26 -9.19 6.12 -12.21
CA LEU A 26 -8.56 7.40 -12.54
C LEU A 26 -9.54 8.58 -12.52
N LEU A 27 -10.79 8.37 -12.91
CA LEU A 27 -11.79 9.43 -13.07
C LEU A 27 -12.63 9.69 -11.81
N ASP A 28 -12.78 8.70 -10.94
CA ASP A 28 -13.66 8.78 -9.77
C ASP A 28 -12.89 8.67 -8.44
N THR A 29 -11.90 7.76 -8.35
CA THR A 29 -11.15 7.53 -7.11
C THR A 29 -10.02 8.56 -6.91
N VAL A 30 -9.16 8.75 -7.93
CA VAL A 30 -8.00 9.66 -7.84
C VAL A 30 -8.40 11.12 -7.55
N PRO A 31 -9.50 11.69 -8.07
CA PRO A 31 -9.94 13.03 -7.69
C PRO A 31 -10.21 13.21 -6.20
N GLY A 32 -10.60 12.15 -5.48
CA GLY A 32 -10.75 12.17 -4.03
C GLY A 32 -9.43 12.34 -3.26
N LEU A 33 -8.29 12.16 -3.94
CA LEU A 33 -6.96 12.38 -3.38
C LEU A 33 -6.45 13.80 -3.63
N VAL A 34 -7.11 14.60 -4.48
CA VAL A 34 -6.67 15.95 -4.83
C VAL A 34 -6.79 16.87 -3.60
N PRO A 35 -5.67 17.46 -3.13
CA PRO A 35 -5.65 18.45 -2.07
C PRO A 35 -6.44 19.73 -2.40
N GLU A 36 -6.94 20.43 -1.38
CA GLU A 36 -7.75 21.64 -1.57
C GLU A 36 -7.01 22.80 -2.25
N ASP A 37 -5.70 22.93 -2.04
CA ASP A 37 -4.89 23.95 -2.72
C ASP A 37 -4.82 23.73 -4.24
N ILE A 38 -4.78 22.46 -4.68
CA ILE A 38 -4.84 22.11 -6.10
C ILE A 38 -6.24 22.38 -6.66
N LYS A 39 -7.30 22.04 -5.92
CA LYS A 39 -8.68 22.35 -6.32
C LYS A 39 -8.91 23.84 -6.49
N GLN A 40 -8.40 24.66 -5.58
CA GLN A 40 -8.51 26.13 -5.66
C GLN A 40 -7.74 26.70 -6.86
N LYS A 41 -6.59 26.11 -7.21
CA LYS A 41 -5.81 26.52 -8.39
C LYS A 41 -6.48 26.15 -9.71
N TYR A 42 -7.24 25.06 -9.74
CA TYR A 42 -7.88 24.51 -10.94
C TYR A 42 -9.37 24.18 -10.69
N PRO A 43 -10.25 25.14 -10.35
CA PRO A 43 -11.58 24.86 -9.79
C PRO A 43 -12.53 24.08 -10.71
N ASN A 44 -12.38 24.22 -12.03
CA ASN A 44 -13.22 23.56 -13.03
C ASN A 44 -12.44 22.63 -13.97
N ASP A 45 -11.16 22.37 -13.68
CA ASP A 45 -10.29 21.56 -14.54
C ASP A 45 -9.83 20.30 -13.80
N LYS A 46 -10.66 19.25 -13.85
CA LYS A 46 -10.36 17.95 -13.23
C LYS A 46 -9.08 17.33 -13.80
N THR A 47 -8.82 17.50 -15.10
CA THR A 47 -7.63 16.96 -15.76
C THR A 47 -6.37 17.66 -15.25
N GLY A 48 -6.39 18.99 -15.14
CA GLY A 48 -5.32 19.78 -14.55
C GLY A 48 -5.07 19.44 -13.09
N GLN A 49 -6.13 19.20 -12.30
CA GLN A 49 -6.01 18.73 -10.92
C GLN A 49 -5.29 17.38 -10.82
N ILE A 50 -5.76 16.37 -11.58
CA ILE A 50 -5.18 15.02 -11.58
C ILE A 50 -3.72 15.07 -12.04
N ASN A 51 -3.43 15.76 -13.14
CA ASN A 51 -2.05 15.87 -13.66
C ASN A 51 -1.10 16.55 -12.67
N THR A 52 -1.58 17.58 -11.97
CA THR A 52 -0.78 18.27 -10.94
C THR A 52 -0.51 17.36 -9.75
N LEU A 53 -1.51 16.59 -9.30
CA LEU A 53 -1.36 15.60 -8.23
C LEU A 53 -0.36 14.51 -8.65
N LEU A 54 -0.60 13.85 -9.78
CA LEU A 54 0.21 12.72 -10.25
C LEU A 54 1.66 13.12 -10.57
N GLY A 55 1.90 14.38 -10.93
CA GLY A 55 3.25 14.91 -11.13
C GLY A 55 4.09 14.97 -9.84
N LYS A 56 3.47 14.97 -8.66
CA LYS A 56 4.16 14.95 -7.35
C LYS A 56 3.96 13.65 -6.58
N ASN A 57 2.82 12.98 -6.81
CA ASN A 57 2.37 11.79 -6.10
C ASN A 57 2.11 10.68 -7.14
N PRO A 58 3.15 9.98 -7.60
CA PRO A 58 2.99 8.94 -8.61
C PRO A 58 2.12 7.79 -8.09
N LEU A 59 1.46 7.10 -9.01
CA LEU A 59 0.77 5.85 -8.74
C LEU A 59 1.72 4.69 -9.02
N LEU A 60 1.85 3.79 -8.06
CA LEU A 60 2.55 2.54 -8.25
C LEU A 60 1.59 1.49 -8.81
N PHE A 61 1.96 0.91 -9.94
CA PHE A 61 1.28 -0.23 -10.54
C PHE A 61 2.09 -1.48 -10.24
N ASP A 62 1.44 -2.45 -9.62
CA ASP A 62 2.09 -3.69 -9.20
C ASP A 62 1.28 -4.91 -9.63
N THR A 63 1.97 -6.04 -9.76
CA THR A 63 1.30 -7.32 -9.98
C THR A 63 0.58 -7.74 -8.70
N TYR A 64 -0.63 -8.29 -8.82
CA TYR A 64 -1.33 -8.84 -7.67
C TYR A 64 -0.75 -10.21 -7.31
N LEU A 65 -0.36 -10.39 -6.05
CA LEU A 65 0.24 -11.63 -5.54
C LEU A 65 -0.84 -12.48 -4.87
N THR A 66 -1.60 -13.22 -5.68
CA THR A 66 -2.69 -14.08 -5.18
C THR A 66 -2.16 -15.24 -4.34
N GLY A 67 -2.81 -15.55 -3.22
CA GLY A 67 -2.43 -16.65 -2.33
C GLY A 67 -1.13 -16.42 -1.55
N ALA A 68 -0.58 -15.21 -1.59
CA ALA A 68 0.61 -14.88 -0.82
C ALA A 68 0.27 -14.61 0.65
N ILE A 69 1.16 -15.01 1.55
CA ILE A 69 1.06 -14.67 2.97
C ILE A 69 1.55 -13.23 3.15
N GLU A 70 0.75 -12.38 3.79
CA GLU A 70 1.16 -11.03 4.18
C GLU A 70 1.83 -11.05 5.56
N VAL A 71 2.88 -10.24 5.71
CA VAL A 71 3.70 -10.17 6.91
C VAL A 71 4.00 -8.71 7.24
N ASP A 72 3.79 -8.33 8.51
CA ASP A 72 4.23 -7.05 9.05
C ASP A 72 5.44 -7.26 9.95
N VAL A 73 6.47 -6.41 9.79
CA VAL A 73 7.68 -6.45 10.62
C VAL A 73 7.89 -5.09 11.27
N ASP A 74 7.77 -5.06 12.60
CA ASP A 74 7.99 -3.86 13.39
C ASP A 74 9.42 -3.83 13.91
N CYS A 75 10.17 -2.75 13.62
CA CYS A 75 11.56 -2.60 13.99
C CYS A 75 11.92 -1.20 14.51
N LEU A 76 13.03 -1.10 15.25
CA LEU A 76 13.64 0.15 15.71
C LEU A 76 15.09 0.22 15.23
N CYS A 77 15.50 1.33 14.64
CA CYS A 77 16.87 1.55 14.18
C CYS A 77 17.45 2.83 14.78
N ASP A 78 18.65 2.74 15.35
CA ASP A 78 19.39 3.90 15.88
C ASP A 78 20.40 4.48 14.86
N GLY A 79 20.39 3.95 13.63
CA GLY A 79 21.33 4.28 12.55
C GLY A 79 22.61 3.44 12.54
N LYS A 80 22.83 2.56 13.52
CA LYS A 80 23.96 1.62 13.58
C LYS A 80 23.50 0.17 13.64
N ALA A 81 22.44 -0.09 14.39
CA ALA A 81 21.83 -1.39 14.53
C ALA A 81 20.30 -1.27 14.39
N THR A 82 19.70 -2.33 13.86
CA THR A 82 18.26 -2.51 13.79
C THR A 82 17.86 -3.61 14.78
N PHE A 83 16.80 -3.36 15.54
CA PHE A 83 16.18 -4.32 16.43
C PHE A 83 14.78 -4.64 15.91
N VAL A 84 14.56 -5.90 15.54
CA VAL A 84 13.23 -6.41 15.15
C VAL A 84 12.45 -6.72 16.42
N SER A 85 11.33 -6.04 16.61
CA SER A 85 10.49 -6.15 17.80
C SER A 85 9.40 -7.23 17.67
N GLY A 86 8.97 -7.49 16.44
CA GLY A 86 7.96 -8.51 16.14
C GLY A 86 7.82 -8.74 14.64
N ILE A 87 7.59 -9.99 14.29
CA ILE A 87 7.18 -10.42 12.95
C ILE A 87 5.77 -10.98 13.10
N LEU A 88 4.81 -10.35 12.44
CA LEU A 88 3.40 -10.71 12.46
C LEU A 88 3.02 -11.38 11.14
N GLU A 89 2.39 -12.54 11.22
CA GLU A 89 1.85 -13.23 10.05
C GLU A 89 0.35 -12.96 9.97
N HIS A 90 -0.14 -12.50 8.81
CA HIS A 90 -1.57 -12.31 8.59
C HIS A 90 -2.27 -13.65 8.35
N ILE A 91 -3.51 -13.75 8.82
CA ILE A 91 -4.37 -14.93 8.60
C ILE A 91 -4.97 -14.89 7.19
N GLU A 92 -5.39 -13.71 6.77
CA GLU A 92 -5.84 -13.42 5.42
C GLU A 92 -4.66 -13.32 4.43
N GLU A 93 -4.92 -13.59 3.15
CA GLU A 93 -3.92 -13.46 2.10
C GLU A 93 -3.63 -11.99 1.75
N ALA A 94 -2.46 -11.75 1.15
CA ALA A 94 -2.07 -10.45 0.64
C ALA A 94 -3.12 -9.89 -0.33
N GLY A 95 -3.57 -8.67 -0.04
CA GLY A 95 -4.64 -8.00 -0.79
C GLY A 95 -5.85 -7.64 0.06
N ILE A 96 -6.00 -8.26 1.23
CA ILE A 96 -6.83 -7.73 2.31
C ILE A 96 -5.93 -6.81 3.13
N HIS A 97 -6.35 -5.56 3.30
CA HIS A 97 -5.53 -4.55 3.94
C HIS A 97 -5.20 -4.95 5.39
N SER A 98 -3.94 -4.77 5.83
CA SER A 98 -3.45 -5.18 7.16
C SER A 98 -4.33 -4.75 8.35
N GLY A 99 -4.94 -3.56 8.26
CA GLY A 99 -5.87 -3.06 9.29
C GLY A 99 -7.22 -3.79 9.38
N ASP A 100 -7.58 -4.56 8.35
CA ASP A 100 -8.79 -5.38 8.28
C ASP A 100 -8.49 -6.88 8.46
N SER A 101 -7.20 -7.27 8.50
CA SER A 101 -6.73 -8.65 8.66
C SER A 101 -6.52 -9.02 10.14
N ALA A 102 -6.80 -10.27 10.49
CA ALA A 102 -6.29 -10.85 11.73
C ALA A 102 -4.80 -11.22 11.55
N CYS A 103 -4.02 -11.19 12.63
CA CYS A 103 -2.62 -11.57 12.59
C CYS A 103 -2.18 -12.36 13.83
N SER A 104 -1.11 -13.14 13.67
CA SER A 104 -0.46 -13.91 14.73
C SER A 104 0.92 -13.34 15.04
N LEU A 105 1.21 -13.19 16.34
CA LEU A 105 2.55 -12.92 16.86
C LEU A 105 2.85 -13.91 18.01
N PRO A 106 3.83 -14.82 17.88
CA PRO A 106 4.72 -14.99 16.73
C PRO A 106 3.99 -15.57 15.52
N VAL A 107 4.70 -15.61 14.37
CA VAL A 107 4.25 -16.30 13.16
C VAL A 107 3.93 -17.76 13.45
N HIS A 108 2.94 -18.32 12.75
CA HIS A 108 2.38 -19.65 13.02
C HIS A 108 2.67 -20.68 11.91
N ALA A 109 2.79 -20.25 10.65
CA ALA A 109 3.01 -21.15 9.52
C ALA A 109 4.34 -20.91 8.77
N LEU A 110 4.99 -19.76 8.98
CA LEU A 110 6.26 -19.46 8.30
C LEU A 110 7.42 -20.35 8.81
N PRO A 111 8.19 -20.98 7.91
CA PRO A 111 9.42 -21.69 8.25
C PRO A 111 10.47 -20.77 8.92
N SER A 112 11.27 -21.33 9.82
CA SER A 112 12.26 -20.55 10.58
C SER A 112 13.32 -19.88 9.69
N ASP A 113 13.74 -20.53 8.59
CA ASP A 113 14.68 -19.96 7.63
C ASP A 113 14.11 -18.76 6.88
N LEU A 114 12.79 -18.73 6.65
CA LEU A 114 12.12 -17.57 6.08
C LEU A 114 11.98 -16.43 7.11
N VAL A 115 11.76 -16.76 8.39
CA VAL A 115 11.78 -15.78 9.49
C VAL A 115 13.17 -15.15 9.62
N ASP A 116 14.23 -15.95 9.59
CA ASP A 116 15.62 -15.46 9.63
C ASP A 116 15.92 -14.54 8.43
N GLU A 117 15.39 -14.85 7.25
CA GLU A 117 15.54 -14.01 6.05
C GLU A 117 14.75 -12.70 6.16
N LEU A 118 13.56 -12.71 6.76
CA LEU A 118 12.78 -11.49 7.03
C LEU A 118 13.52 -10.57 8.03
N GLU A 119 14.11 -11.15 9.08
CA GLU A 119 14.95 -10.39 10.02
C GLU A 119 16.18 -9.80 9.32
N ARG A 120 16.82 -10.55 8.41
CA ARG A 120 18.00 -10.09 7.68
C ARG A 120 17.70 -8.94 6.69
N GLN A 121 16.49 -8.89 6.14
CA GLN A 121 16.07 -7.85 5.19
C GLN A 121 15.61 -6.54 5.85
N THR A 122 15.36 -6.56 7.16
CA THR A 122 14.84 -5.43 7.96
C THR A 122 15.96 -4.64 8.63
#